data_AF-A0A0C2BYZ5-F1
#
_entry.id   AF-A0A0C2BYZ5-F1
#
_cell.length_a   1.000
_cell.length_b   1.000
_cell.length_c   1.000
_cell.angle_alpha   90.00
_cell.angle_beta   90.00
_cell.angle_gamma   90.00
#
_symmetry.space_group_name_H-M   'P 1'
#
loop_
_entity.id
_entity.type
_entity.pdbx_description
1 polymer ?
#
loop_
_entity_poly.entity_id
_entity_poly.type
_entity_poly.pdbx_seq_one_letter_code
_entity_poly.pdbx_strand_id
1 'polypeptide(L)' 'DGGSAEYLKCGFVPGTFPTVDFGPTSDENIKAAFDDQRKYMPGGHGPLVNSEFYPGWFVLWGEKSARIPSTDSIMKSAK' A
#
# COMPACT_ATOMS: atom_id res chain seq x y z
N ASP A 1 1.00 6.43 -1.20
CA ASP A 1 0.02 5.40 -0.86
C ASP A 1 -1.05 5.38 -1.93
N GLY A 2 -0.99 4.35 -2.76
CA GLY A 2 -1.86 4.02 -3.87
C GLY A 2 -2.85 2.90 -3.56
N GLY A 3 -3.01 2.52 -2.28
CA GLY A 3 -3.86 1.41 -1.84
C GLY A 3 -5.37 1.66 -1.83
N SER A 4 -5.92 2.45 -2.76
CA SER A 4 -7.36 2.73 -2.81
C SER A 4 -7.95 2.62 -4.22
N ALA A 5 -9.26 2.38 -4.29
CA ALA A 5 -10.00 2.31 -5.55
C ALA A 5 -9.90 3.59 -6.40
N GLU A 6 -9.71 4.76 -5.78
CA GLU A 6 -9.57 6.04 -6.48
C GLU A 6 -8.28 6.10 -7.29
N TYR A 7 -7.17 5.58 -6.75
CA TYR A 7 -5.89 5.48 -7.46
C TYR A 7 -5.92 4.39 -8.52
N LEU A 8 -6.47 3.21 -8.19
CA LEU A 8 -6.55 2.08 -9.11
C LEU A 8 -7.42 2.40 -10.34
N LYS A 9 -8.46 3.22 -10.19
CA LYS A 9 -9.34 3.62 -11.30
C LYS A 9 -8.59 4.22 -12.49
N CYS A 10 -7.52 4.97 -12.23
CA CYS A 10 -6.73 5.66 -13.27
C CYS A 10 -5.33 5.08 -13.44
N GLY A 11 -4.82 4.32 -12.46
CA GLY A 11 -3.49 3.72 -12.49
C GLY A 11 -3.44 2.31 -13.08
N PHE A 12 -4.56 1.57 -13.06
CA PHE A 12 -4.62 0.22 -13.61
C PHE A 12 -4.63 0.23 -15.15
N VAL A 13 -3.82 -0.65 -15.74
CA VAL A 13 -3.79 -0.89 -17.20
C VAL A 13 -4.34 -2.30 -17.48
N PRO A 14 -5.41 -2.45 -18.30
CA PRO A 14 -5.95 -3.76 -18.65
C PRO A 14 -4.88 -4.73 -19.20
N GLY A 15 -4.91 -5.98 -18.72
CA GLY A 15 -3.93 -7.01 -19.10
C GLY A 15 -2.66 -7.02 -18.25
N THR A 16 -2.50 -6.08 -17.30
CA THR A 16 -1.41 -6.09 -16.32
C THR A 16 -1.91 -6.59 -14.96
N PHE A 17 -1.00 -6.99 -14.07
CA PHE A 17 -1.35 -7.40 -12.72
C PHE A 17 -1.36 -6.17 -11.78
N PRO A 18 -2.50 -5.79 -11.19
CA PRO A 18 -2.55 -4.64 -10.29
C PRO A 18 -1.91 -4.97 -8.94
N THR A 19 -1.12 -4.04 -8.43
CA THR A 19 -0.60 -4.06 -7.06
C THR A 19 -1.01 -2.78 -6.36
N VAL A 20 -0.90 -2.76 -5.04
CA VAL A 20 -1.10 -1.55 -4.23
C VAL A 20 0.21 -1.20 -3.53
N ASP A 21 0.31 0.00 -2.98
CA ASP A 21 1.39 0.39 -2.08
C ASP A 21 0.78 0.99 -0.82
N PHE A 22 1.35 0.69 0.36
CA PHE A 22 0.94 1.31 1.62
C PHE A 22 1.96 1.12 2.74
N GLY A 23 1.99 2.03 3.71
CA GLY A 23 2.86 1.95 4.90
C GLY A 23 2.19 1.24 6.09
N PRO A 24 2.84 1.26 7.27
CA PRO A 24 2.23 0.81 8.52
C PRO A 24 0.91 1.52 8.81
N THR A 25 -0.16 0.74 8.94
CA THR A 25 -1.53 1.20 9.14
C THR A 25 -2.33 0.13 9.90
N SER A 26 -3.61 0.39 10.20
CA SER A 26 -4.46 -0.55 10.92
C SER A 26 -4.85 -1.76 10.06
N ASP A 27 -5.21 -2.88 10.69
CA ASP A 27 -5.63 -4.10 9.99
C ASP A 27 -6.85 -3.84 9.10
N GLU A 28 -7.76 -2.94 9.50
CA GLU A 28 -8.90 -2.53 8.70
C GLU A 28 -8.48 -1.84 7.41
N ASN A 29 -7.48 -0.96 7.46
CA ASN A 29 -6.96 -0.25 6.29
C ASN A 29 -6.14 -1.18 5.38
N ILE A 30 -5.36 -2.11 5.94
CA ILE A 30 -4.67 -3.16 5.17
C ILE A 30 -5.70 -3.99 4.41
N LYS A 31 -6.77 -4.41 5.10
CA LYS A 31 -7.85 -5.17 4.48
C LYS A 31 -8.53 -4.37 3.38
N ALA A 32 -8.84 -3.09 3.62
CA ALA A 32 -9.47 -2.23 2.63
C ALA A 32 -8.61 -2.09 1.36
N ALA A 33 -7.29 -1.89 1.50
CA ALA A 33 -6.38 -1.78 0.37
C ALA A 33 -6.34 -3.06 -0.48
N PHE A 34 -6.29 -4.22 0.16
CA PHE A 34 -6.32 -5.50 -0.56
C PHE A 34 -7.70 -5.85 -1.13
N ASP A 35 -8.79 -5.45 -0.49
CA ASP A 35 -10.14 -5.55 -1.06
C ASP A 35 -10.24 -4.69 -2.33
N ASP A 36 -9.63 -3.52 -2.34
CA ASP A 36 -9.55 -2.66 -3.52
C ASP A 36 -8.65 -3.25 -4.61
N GLN A 37 -7.48 -3.81 -4.28
CA GLN A 37 -6.64 -4.56 -5.23
C GLN A 37 -7.46 -5.66 -5.93
N ARG A 38 -8.22 -6.47 -5.17
CA ARG A 38 -9.02 -7.57 -5.70
C ARG A 38 -10.05 -7.14 -6.74
N LYS A 39 -10.63 -5.95 -6.61
CA LYS A 39 -11.63 -5.44 -7.58
C LYS A 39 -11.06 -5.28 -8.99
N TYR A 40 -9.75 -5.03 -9.10
CA TYR A 40 -9.06 -4.84 -10.37
C TYR A 40 -8.30 -6.08 -10.85
N MET A 41 -8.17 -7.12 -10.01
CA MET A 41 -7.54 -8.38 -10.39
C MET A 41 -8.43 -9.19 -11.34
N PRO A 42 -7.85 -9.91 -12.32
CA PRO A 42 -8.61 -10.79 -13.21
C PRO A 42 -9.41 -11.84 -12.41
N GLY A 43 -10.74 -11.73 -12.44
CA GLY A 43 -11.64 -12.60 -11.67
C GLY A 43 -11.49 -12.49 -10.15
N GLY A 44 -10.81 -11.48 -9.61
CA GLY A 44 -10.53 -11.34 -8.19
C GLY A 44 -9.52 -12.36 -7.62
N HIS A 45 -8.79 -13.06 -8.50
CA HIS A 45 -7.87 -14.14 -8.13
C HIS A 45 -6.39 -13.74 -8.33
N GLY A 46 -5.50 -14.33 -7.52
CA GLY A 46 -4.06 -14.08 -7.55
C GLY A 46 -3.50 -13.65 -6.18
N PRO A 47 -2.19 -13.37 -6.10
CA PRO A 47 -1.54 -12.93 -4.87
C PRO A 47 -1.96 -11.50 -4.49
N LEU A 48 -2.09 -11.25 -3.20
CA LEU A 48 -2.19 -9.88 -2.69
C LEU A 48 -0.78 -9.30 -2.59
N VAL A 49 -0.56 -8.12 -3.16
CA VAL A 49 0.79 -7.56 -3.32
C VAL A 49 0.78 -6.10 -2.92
N ASN A 50 1.52 -5.81 -1.86
CA ASN A 50 2.00 -4.46 -1.55
C ASN A 50 3.39 -4.31 -2.17
N SER A 51 3.49 -3.59 -3.29
CA SER A 51 4.75 -3.42 -4.03
C SER A 51 5.72 -2.49 -3.31
N GLU A 52 5.22 -1.60 -2.46
CA GLU A 52 6.03 -0.67 -1.68
C GLU A 52 5.45 -0.53 -0.27
N PHE A 53 5.94 -1.37 0.63
CA PHE A 53 5.68 -1.17 2.05
C PHE A 53 6.61 -0.08 2.59
N TYR A 54 6.06 1.01 3.14
CA TYR A 54 6.83 2.20 3.57
C TYR A 54 7.18 2.19 5.07
N PRO A 55 8.30 1.59 5.52
CA PRO A 55 8.71 1.61 6.93
C PRO A 55 9.27 2.98 7.38
N GLY A 56 9.29 3.97 6.50
CA GLY A 56 9.82 5.30 6.73
C GLY A 56 9.41 6.24 5.61
N TRP A 57 9.96 7.46 5.60
CA TRP A 57 9.66 8.47 4.59
C TRP A 57 10.89 9.30 4.25
N PHE A 58 10.85 9.97 3.09
CA PHE A 58 11.93 10.89 2.71
C PHE A 58 11.95 12.14 3.60
N VAL A 59 13.08 12.85 3.55
CA VAL A 59 13.22 14.20 4.12
C VAL A 59 13.50 15.20 3.00
N LEU A 60 13.05 16.43 3.19
CA LEU A 60 13.32 17.54 2.28
C LEU A 60 14.55 18.34 2.74
N TRP A 61 15.13 19.14 1.83
CA TRP A 61 16.20 20.06 2.18
C TRP A 61 15.76 21.02 3.29
N GLY A 62 16.57 21.11 4.35
CA GLY A 62 16.28 21.91 5.54
C GLY A 62 15.53 21.16 6.65
N GLU A 63 15.01 19.96 6.39
CA GLU A 63 14.43 19.09 7.43
C GLU A 63 15.51 18.29 8.14
N LYS A 64 15.37 18.12 9.47
CA LYS A 64 16.35 17.43 10.31
C LYS A 64 16.05 15.94 10.50
N SER A 65 14.81 15.51 10.34
CA SER A 65 14.38 14.13 10.57
C SER A 65 13.04 13.84 9.90
N ALA A 66 12.87 12.62 9.41
CA ALA A 66 11.55 12.11 8.99
C ALA A 66 10.73 11.68 10.21
N ARG A 67 9.41 11.85 10.14
CA ARG A 67 8.49 11.15 11.04
C ARG A 67 8.35 9.71 10.54
N ILE A 68 8.98 8.77 11.22
CA ILE A 68 8.94 7.35 10.86
C ILE A 68 8.01 6.56 11.79
N PRO A 69 7.33 5.51 11.29
CA PRO A 69 6.58 4.57 12.12
C PRO A 69 7.48 3.91 13.19
N SER A 70 6.87 3.49 14.30
CA SER A 70 7.59 2.68 15.29
C SER A 70 7.88 1.28 14.75
N THR A 71 8.94 0.64 15.24
CA THR A 71 9.25 -0.76 14.90
C THR A 71 8.05 -1.67 15.16
N ASP A 72 7.33 -1.48 16.27
CA ASP A 72 6.12 -2.26 16.57
C ASP A 72 5.02 -2.07 15.52
N SER A 73 4.83 -0.85 15.02
CA SER A 73 3.85 -0.58 13.96
C SER A 73 4.25 -1.28 12.66
N ILE A 74 5.53 -1.22 12.30
CA ILE A 74 6.09 -1.88 11.11
C ILE A 74 5.86 -3.39 11.21
N MET A 75 6.25 -4.01 12.32
CA MET A 75 6.13 -5.45 12.53
C MET A 75 4.68 -5.94 12.61
N LYS A 76 3.77 -5.10 13.10
CA LYS A 76 2.33 -5.44 13.14
C LYS A 76 1.69 -5.41 11.76
N SER A 77 2.03 -4.43 10.94
CA SER A 77 1.41 -4.21 9.63
C SER A 77 2.06 -4.99 8.48
N ALA A 78 3.29 -5.49 8.65
CA ALA A 78 4.03 -6.25 7.64
C ALA A 78 3.66 -7.75 7.57
N LYS A 79 2.43 -8.12 7.95
CA LYS A 79 1.97 -9.51 8.05
C LYS A 79 1.25 -10.01 6.80
#